data_AF-A0A7S4P0X1-F1
#
_entry.id   AF-A0A7S4P0X1-F1
#
_cell.length_a   1.000
_cell.length_b   1.000
_cell.length_c   1.000
_cell.angle_alpha   90.00
_cell.angle_beta   90.00
_cell.angle_gamma   90.00
#
_symmetry.space_group_name_H-M   'P 1'
#
loop_
_entity.id
_entity.type
_entity.pdbx_description
1 polymer ?
#
loop_
_entity_poly.entity_id
_entity_poly.type
_entity_poly.pdbx_seq_one_letter_code
_entity_poly.pdbx_strand_id
1 'polypeptide(L)'
;GMMSLINDSDQCIHHELSLCHTATSRMASANPNMQNVPKTDDIRKLFISRFGEDGVLLETDYSQLEVVVLCALSQDPQMIADIKNKVDFHCKRVTLMRPQYSYEEVFQKAKKDKVQEFVDLRQKAKIFSFQRQYGAGVNKLSESTGLTKDEIRALIKNEEIVYSKVKDFYRLVEHSVNAWTAGLQDASRSSSGNYAYKGEFRVLTGTKFTFGQIERSAESLQKLQEFDKNVQPMGFLQTQIKNYPIQGFAGEIVQVMLGRLWRHFVENQNYGGKAVLTNTVHDCVWIDCRKDVVHQVAEDVKRILNSVQEVFNEKWPELKIQVPFSTETTVGTTMAGMKDIEKVEFKSSK
;
A
#
# COMPACT_ATOMS: atom_id res chain seq x y z
N GLY A 1 17.88 -21.93 -9.09
CA GLY A 1 16.41 -21.73 -8.98
C GLY A 1 16.02 -21.77 -7.51
N MET A 2 14.78 -21.45 -7.12
CA MET A 2 14.39 -21.38 -5.70
C MET A 2 14.73 -22.65 -4.89
N MET A 3 14.70 -23.83 -5.52
CA MET A 3 15.11 -25.10 -4.93
C MET A 3 16.56 -25.15 -4.43
N SER A 4 17.48 -24.38 -5.02
CA SER A 4 18.87 -24.33 -4.56
C SER A 4 19.09 -23.45 -3.32
N LEU A 5 18.01 -22.85 -2.80
CA LEU A 5 18.03 -22.00 -1.61
C LEU A 5 17.34 -22.68 -0.42
N ILE A 6 16.97 -23.96 -0.56
CA ILE A 6 16.50 -24.78 0.55
C ILE A 6 17.69 -25.04 1.46
N ASN A 7 17.53 -24.74 2.73
CA ASN A 7 18.52 -25.01 3.76
C ASN A 7 18.41 -26.48 4.18
N ASP A 8 19.52 -27.21 4.09
CA ASP A 8 19.55 -28.65 4.38
C ASP A 8 19.15 -28.99 5.83
N SER A 9 19.42 -28.07 6.77
CA SER A 9 19.23 -28.32 8.20
C SER A 9 17.77 -28.30 8.65
N ASP A 10 16.92 -27.48 8.02
CA ASP A 10 15.52 -27.30 8.41
C ASP A 10 14.53 -27.45 7.24
N GLN A 11 15.05 -27.75 6.04
CA GLN A 11 14.29 -27.87 4.80
C GLN A 11 13.43 -26.63 4.50
N CYS A 12 13.83 -25.47 5.03
CA CYS A 12 13.15 -24.19 4.83
C CYS A 12 13.94 -23.29 3.87
N ILE A 13 13.25 -22.29 3.34
CA ILE A 13 13.88 -21.21 2.58
C ILE A 13 13.96 -19.97 3.49
N HIS A 14 15.15 -19.40 3.59
CA HIS A 14 15.43 -18.21 4.39
C HIS A 14 15.71 -17.04 3.47
N HIS A 15 14.70 -16.21 3.23
CA HIS A 15 14.87 -15.00 2.43
C HIS A 15 15.61 -13.91 3.20
N GLU A 16 16.24 -13.02 2.47
CA GLU A 16 16.86 -11.82 3.01
C GLU A 16 15.91 -10.63 2.85
N LEU A 17 15.76 -9.85 3.92
CA LEU A 17 15.04 -8.58 3.93
C LEU A 17 16.01 -7.41 4.13
N SER A 18 16.12 -6.54 3.13
CA SER A 18 16.86 -5.29 3.23
C SER A 18 15.95 -4.15 3.63
N LEU A 19 16.26 -3.50 4.75
CA LEU A 19 15.49 -2.37 5.28
C LEU A 19 15.82 -1.04 4.59
N CYS A 20 16.99 -0.93 3.95
CA CYS A 20 17.56 0.34 3.51
C CYS A 20 17.77 0.43 1.98
N HIS A 21 17.31 -0.55 1.20
CA HIS A 21 17.58 -0.60 -0.24
C HIS A 21 16.64 0.30 -1.06
N THR A 22 15.38 0.47 -0.64
CA THR A 22 14.38 1.19 -1.45
C THR A 22 14.30 2.67 -1.10
N ALA A 23 13.90 3.50 -2.07
CA ALA A 23 13.69 4.94 -1.86
C ALA A 23 12.38 5.27 -1.11
N THR A 24 11.51 4.28 -0.90
CA THR A 24 10.17 4.45 -0.35
C THR A 24 10.00 3.70 0.97
N SER A 25 11.08 3.51 1.74
CA SER A 25 11.13 2.79 3.02
C SER A 25 10.51 1.38 3.01
N ARG A 26 10.15 0.83 1.85
CA ARG A 26 9.73 -0.56 1.72
C ARG A 26 10.94 -1.46 1.92
N MET A 27 10.72 -2.58 2.60
CA MET A 27 11.74 -3.62 2.62
C MET A 27 11.87 -4.24 1.23
N ALA A 28 13.09 -4.57 0.82
CA ALA A 28 13.33 -5.35 -0.38
C ALA A 28 13.64 -6.81 0.01
N SER A 29 13.11 -7.77 -0.75
CA SER A 29 13.38 -9.20 -0.51
C SER A 29 14.29 -9.80 -1.58
N ALA A 30 15.27 -10.60 -1.15
CA ALA A 30 16.20 -11.32 -2.02
C ALA A 30 16.48 -12.74 -1.49
N ASN A 31 17.07 -13.59 -2.35
CA ASN A 31 17.57 -14.92 -2.02
C ASN A 31 16.58 -15.86 -1.27
N PRO A 32 15.36 -16.10 -1.77
CA PRO A 32 14.71 -15.57 -2.97
C PRO A 32 13.84 -14.35 -2.65
N ASN A 33 13.41 -13.63 -3.69
CA ASN A 33 12.44 -12.55 -3.50
C ASN A 33 11.05 -13.11 -3.17
N MET A 34 10.73 -13.18 -1.87
CA MET A 34 9.46 -13.69 -1.38
C MET A 34 8.30 -12.69 -1.50
N GLN A 35 8.58 -11.42 -1.84
CA GLN A 35 7.53 -10.43 -2.08
C GLN A 35 6.84 -10.64 -3.43
N ASN A 36 7.55 -11.21 -4.40
CA ASN A 36 7.08 -11.37 -5.77
C ASN A 36 6.56 -12.78 -6.09
N VAL A 37 6.26 -13.61 -5.09
CA VAL A 37 5.68 -14.95 -5.34
C VAL A 37 4.27 -14.78 -5.93
N PRO A 38 4.01 -15.27 -7.17
CA PRO A 38 2.74 -15.07 -7.84
C PRO A 38 1.54 -15.55 -7.02
N LYS A 39 0.43 -14.80 -7.05
CA LYS A 39 -0.80 -15.16 -6.32
C LYS A 39 -1.59 -16.28 -7.00
N THR A 40 -1.46 -16.44 -8.31
CA THR A 40 -2.27 -17.35 -9.15
C THR A 40 -1.63 -18.71 -9.40
N ASP A 41 -0.37 -18.89 -9.01
CA ASP A 41 0.39 -20.09 -9.33
C ASP A 41 0.39 -21.09 -8.16
N ASP A 42 0.51 -22.37 -8.50
CA ASP A 42 0.63 -23.48 -7.54
C ASP A 42 1.87 -23.37 -6.63
N ILE A 43 2.79 -22.45 -6.91
CA ILE A 43 4.00 -22.19 -6.11
C ILE A 43 3.63 -21.87 -4.66
N ARG A 44 2.56 -21.09 -4.40
CA ARG A 44 2.13 -20.79 -3.03
C ARG A 44 1.68 -22.02 -2.25
N LYS A 45 1.27 -23.10 -2.93
CA LYS A 45 0.90 -24.37 -2.28
C LYS A 45 2.12 -25.15 -1.76
N LEU A 46 3.32 -24.83 -2.25
CA LEU A 46 4.56 -25.48 -1.83
C LEU A 46 5.04 -24.99 -0.46
N PHE A 47 4.60 -23.80 -0.04
CA PHE A 47 4.91 -23.26 1.27
C PHE A 47 3.89 -23.75 2.29
N ILE A 48 4.33 -24.67 3.14
CA ILE A 48 3.54 -25.33 4.19
C ILE A 48 4.10 -24.99 5.58
N SER A 49 3.31 -25.25 6.62
CA SER A 49 3.73 -25.05 8.00
C SER A 49 4.85 -26.02 8.42
N ARG A 50 5.83 -25.54 9.21
CA ARG A 50 6.86 -26.38 9.82
C ARG A 50 6.31 -27.37 10.85
N PHE A 51 5.10 -27.12 11.35
CA PHE A 51 4.44 -27.96 12.36
C PHE A 51 3.61 -29.10 11.73
N GLY A 52 3.77 -29.36 10.43
CA GLY A 52 3.11 -30.45 9.73
C GLY A 52 1.59 -30.35 9.82
N GLU A 53 0.93 -31.46 10.15
CA GLU A 53 -0.54 -31.53 10.24
C GLU A 53 -1.13 -30.71 11.39
N ASP A 54 -0.36 -30.44 12.44
CA ASP A 54 -0.77 -29.58 13.56
C ASP A 54 -0.54 -28.09 13.28
N GLY A 55 0.04 -27.78 12.13
CA GLY A 55 0.47 -26.45 11.74
C GLY A 55 -0.50 -25.72 10.82
N VAL A 56 -0.48 -24.39 10.91
CA VAL A 56 -1.16 -23.48 10.01
C VAL A 56 -0.34 -22.21 9.80
N LEU A 57 -0.49 -21.62 8.62
CA LEU A 57 0.01 -20.31 8.29
C LEU A 57 -1.07 -19.28 8.57
N LEU A 58 -0.69 -18.19 9.22
CA LEU A 58 -1.51 -17.04 9.50
C LEU A 58 -0.99 -15.85 8.69
N GLU A 59 -1.88 -15.19 7.96
CA GLU A 59 -1.61 -13.99 7.19
C GLU A 59 -2.43 -12.85 7.78
N THR A 60 -1.80 -11.73 8.14
CA THR A 60 -2.52 -10.51 8.53
C THR A 60 -2.08 -9.34 7.67
N ASP A 61 -3.04 -8.73 6.98
CA ASP A 61 -2.82 -7.68 5.98
C ASP A 61 -3.58 -6.40 6.35
N TYR A 62 -3.00 -5.24 6.06
CA TYR A 62 -3.67 -3.96 6.28
C TYR A 62 -4.72 -3.70 5.20
N SER A 63 -5.96 -3.41 5.61
CA SER A 63 -7.02 -3.08 4.66
C SER A 63 -6.77 -1.70 4.04
N GLN A 64 -6.32 -1.67 2.78
CA GLN A 64 -6.15 -0.45 1.97
C GLN A 64 -5.13 0.54 2.56
N LEU A 65 -3.98 0.04 3.04
CA LEU A 65 -2.99 0.83 3.79
C LEU A 65 -2.65 2.18 3.15
N GLU A 66 -2.38 2.20 1.84
CA GLU A 66 -2.00 3.43 1.14
C GLU A 66 -3.14 4.47 1.09
N VAL A 67 -4.40 4.04 1.07
CA VAL A 67 -5.58 4.93 1.15
C VAL A 67 -5.68 5.53 2.56
N VAL A 68 -5.50 4.69 3.59
CA VAL A 68 -5.52 5.15 4.99
C VAL A 68 -4.36 6.11 5.27
N VAL A 69 -3.18 5.84 4.72
CA VAL A 69 -2.02 6.74 4.79
C VAL A 69 -2.29 8.07 4.09
N LEU A 70 -2.85 8.05 2.87
CA LEU A 70 -3.21 9.28 2.19
C LEU A 70 -4.19 10.12 3.03
N CYS A 71 -5.15 9.48 3.69
CA CYS A 71 -6.06 10.16 4.61
C CYS A 71 -5.33 10.74 5.83
N ALA A 72 -4.43 9.96 6.44
CA ALA A 72 -3.65 10.41 7.59
C ALA A 72 -2.72 11.59 7.27
N LEU A 73 -2.12 11.62 6.08
CA LEU A 73 -1.23 12.70 5.66
C LEU A 73 -1.97 13.94 5.15
N SER A 74 -3.09 13.75 4.43
CA SER A 74 -3.90 14.86 3.91
C SER A 74 -4.83 15.50 4.94
N GLN A 75 -5.20 14.76 5.99
CA GLN A 75 -6.17 15.17 7.00
C GLN A 75 -7.50 15.63 6.38
N ASP A 76 -7.90 15.01 5.26
CA ASP A 76 -9.14 15.37 4.56
C ASP A 76 -10.38 14.96 5.37
N PRO A 77 -11.26 15.89 5.76
CA PRO A 77 -12.40 15.58 6.63
C PRO A 77 -13.36 14.56 6.03
N GLN A 78 -13.62 14.62 4.73
CA GLN A 78 -14.53 13.69 4.06
C GLN A 78 -13.89 12.30 3.97
N MET A 79 -12.59 12.23 3.66
CA MET A 79 -11.86 10.97 3.63
C MET A 79 -11.78 10.32 5.02
N ILE A 80 -11.57 11.11 6.08
CA ILE A 80 -11.60 10.64 7.47
C ILE A 80 -12.97 10.04 7.79
N ALA A 81 -14.05 10.74 7.43
CA ALA A 81 -15.42 10.26 7.63
C ALA A 81 -15.68 8.96 6.85
N ASP A 82 -15.29 8.91 5.58
CA ASP A 82 -15.47 7.75 4.70
C ASP A 82 -14.73 6.51 5.28
N ILE A 83 -13.48 6.67 5.76
CA ILE A 83 -12.73 5.56 6.38
C ILE A 83 -13.37 5.09 7.69
N LYS A 84 -13.72 6.03 8.59
CA LYS A 84 -14.37 5.68 9.87
C LYS A 84 -15.69 4.94 9.67
N ASN A 85 -16.44 5.31 8.63
CA ASN A 85 -17.71 4.68 8.27
C ASN A 85 -17.55 3.43 7.39
N LYS A 86 -16.32 2.94 7.18
CA LYS A 86 -16.00 1.76 6.35
C LYS A 86 -16.60 1.85 4.94
N VAL A 87 -16.58 3.04 4.34
CA VAL A 87 -17.06 3.29 2.99
C VAL A 87 -16.22 2.50 1.98
N ASP A 88 -16.89 1.82 1.03
CA ASP A 88 -16.22 1.19 -0.10
C ASP A 88 -15.85 2.28 -1.11
N PHE A 89 -14.57 2.64 -1.15
CA PHE A 89 -14.04 3.68 -2.05
C PHE A 89 -14.26 3.38 -3.54
N HIS A 90 -14.48 2.13 -3.95
CA HIS A 90 -14.82 1.81 -5.32
C HIS A 90 -16.30 2.12 -5.58
N CYS A 91 -17.20 1.76 -4.67
CA CYS A 91 -18.60 2.17 -4.74
C CYS A 91 -18.74 3.70 -4.69
N LYS A 92 -17.99 4.37 -3.81
CA LYS A 92 -17.96 5.84 -3.72
C LYS A 92 -17.59 6.49 -5.05
N ARG A 93 -16.59 5.96 -5.76
CA ARG A 93 -16.24 6.42 -7.11
C ARG A 93 -17.35 6.18 -8.12
N VAL A 94 -18.04 5.04 -8.06
CA VAL A 94 -19.21 4.78 -8.92
C VAL A 94 -20.31 5.81 -8.67
N THR A 95 -20.58 6.19 -7.41
CA THR A 95 -21.49 7.30 -7.08
C THR A 95 -21.05 8.62 -7.73
N LEU A 96 -19.75 8.92 -7.78
CA LEU A 96 -19.23 10.11 -8.47
C LEU A 96 -19.33 10.03 -10.01
N MET A 97 -19.33 8.82 -10.58
CA MET A 97 -19.57 8.58 -12.01
C MET A 97 -21.06 8.61 -12.36
N ARG A 98 -21.94 8.31 -11.40
CA ARG A 98 -23.39 8.17 -11.55
C ARG A 98 -24.10 8.96 -10.45
N PRO A 99 -24.06 10.31 -10.51
CA PRO A 99 -24.55 11.17 -9.44
C PRO A 99 -26.06 11.07 -9.20
N GLN A 100 -26.81 10.42 -10.09
CA GLN A 100 -28.24 10.14 -9.91
C GLN A 100 -28.53 9.04 -8.88
N TYR A 101 -27.53 8.25 -8.46
CA TYR A 101 -27.67 7.23 -7.41
C TYR A 101 -26.94 7.67 -6.15
N SER A 102 -27.54 7.42 -4.99
CA SER A 102 -26.89 7.55 -3.69
C SER A 102 -25.80 6.50 -3.48
N TYR A 103 -24.93 6.72 -2.49
CA TYR A 103 -23.91 5.73 -2.12
C TYR A 103 -24.55 4.40 -1.67
N GLU A 104 -25.62 4.47 -0.87
CA GLU A 104 -26.34 3.31 -0.35
C GLU A 104 -26.93 2.47 -1.48
N GLU A 105 -27.55 3.12 -2.48
CA GLU A 105 -28.08 2.43 -3.67
C GLU A 105 -26.98 1.75 -4.47
N VAL A 106 -25.88 2.44 -4.74
CA VAL A 106 -24.72 1.87 -5.45
C VAL A 106 -24.15 0.68 -4.67
N PHE A 107 -23.98 0.82 -3.36
CA PHE A 107 -23.45 -0.24 -2.51
C PHE A 107 -24.36 -1.47 -2.52
N GLN A 108 -25.67 -1.27 -2.34
CA GLN A 108 -26.66 -2.34 -2.37
C GLN A 108 -26.63 -3.06 -3.73
N LYS A 109 -26.69 -2.32 -4.84
CA LYS A 109 -26.68 -2.87 -6.20
C LYS A 109 -25.37 -3.60 -6.53
N ALA A 110 -24.22 -3.05 -6.15
CA ALA A 110 -22.91 -3.63 -6.50
C ALA A 110 -22.50 -4.83 -5.64
N LYS A 111 -22.78 -4.81 -4.33
CA LYS A 111 -22.23 -5.80 -3.38
C LYS A 111 -23.24 -6.84 -2.91
N LYS A 112 -24.51 -6.46 -2.76
CA LYS A 112 -25.56 -7.34 -2.23
C LYS A 112 -26.43 -7.92 -3.33
N ASP A 113 -27.08 -7.07 -4.12
CA ASP A 113 -27.98 -7.51 -5.20
C ASP A 113 -27.19 -8.03 -6.42
N LYS A 114 -25.91 -7.65 -6.52
CA LYS A 114 -24.99 -8.02 -7.62
C LYS A 114 -25.57 -7.71 -9.01
N VAL A 115 -26.18 -6.53 -9.15
CA VAL A 115 -26.62 -6.01 -10.45
C VAL A 115 -25.39 -5.84 -11.35
N GLN A 116 -25.34 -6.56 -12.47
CA GLN A 116 -24.15 -6.71 -13.30
C GLN A 116 -23.52 -5.37 -13.69
N GLU A 117 -24.32 -4.39 -14.09
CA GLU A 117 -23.85 -3.03 -14.43
C GLU A 117 -23.04 -2.38 -13.29
N PHE A 118 -23.52 -2.47 -12.05
CA PHE A 118 -22.88 -1.86 -10.89
C PHE A 118 -21.65 -2.66 -10.42
N VAL A 119 -21.67 -3.98 -10.60
CA VAL A 119 -20.50 -4.83 -10.38
C VAL A 119 -19.38 -4.45 -11.36
N ASP A 120 -19.71 -4.28 -12.64
CA ASP A 120 -18.76 -3.89 -13.69
C ASP A 120 -18.23 -2.47 -13.46
N LEU A 121 -19.10 -1.51 -13.10
CA LEU A 121 -18.68 -0.15 -12.76
C LEU A 121 -17.74 -0.14 -11.54
N ARG A 122 -18.04 -0.93 -10.49
CA ARG A 122 -17.17 -1.06 -9.33
C ARG A 122 -15.81 -1.66 -9.71
N GLN A 123 -15.79 -2.64 -10.62
CA GLN A 123 -14.56 -3.22 -11.14
C GLN A 123 -13.75 -2.22 -11.96
N LYS A 124 -14.39 -1.42 -12.82
CA LYS A 124 -13.75 -0.31 -13.54
C LYS A 124 -13.17 0.73 -12.58
N ALA A 125 -13.90 1.10 -11.53
CA ALA A 125 -13.40 2.00 -10.49
C ALA A 125 -12.17 1.43 -9.75
N LYS A 126 -12.13 0.11 -9.53
CA LYS A 126 -10.95 -0.58 -8.97
C LYS A 126 -9.74 -0.49 -9.90
N ILE A 127 -9.91 -0.79 -11.19
CA ILE A 127 -8.84 -0.67 -12.20
C ILE A 127 -8.34 0.77 -12.28
N PHE A 128 -9.26 1.74 -12.31
CA PHE A 128 -8.95 3.17 -12.28
C PHE A 128 -8.07 3.52 -11.07
N SER A 129 -8.46 3.09 -9.87
CA SER A 129 -7.74 3.40 -8.62
C SER A 129 -6.30 2.89 -8.68
N PHE A 130 -6.12 1.64 -9.08
CA PHE A 130 -4.81 1.01 -9.22
C PHE A 130 -3.95 1.76 -10.24
N GLN A 131 -4.45 1.94 -11.46
CA GLN A 131 -3.71 2.61 -12.54
C GLN A 131 -3.38 4.07 -12.21
N ARG A 132 -4.31 4.79 -11.58
CA ARG A 132 -4.12 6.18 -11.17
C ARG A 132 -3.01 6.31 -10.14
N GLN A 133 -2.92 5.36 -9.22
CA GLN A 133 -1.85 5.28 -8.25
C GLN A 133 -0.48 5.04 -8.91
N TYR A 134 -0.39 4.22 -9.97
CA TYR A 134 0.85 4.12 -10.76
C TYR A 134 1.07 5.29 -11.73
N GLY A 135 0.27 6.35 -11.61
CA GLY A 135 0.45 7.57 -12.38
C GLY A 135 0.01 7.46 -13.83
N ALA A 136 -0.89 6.53 -14.15
CA ALA A 136 -1.47 6.44 -15.48
C ALA A 136 -2.17 7.77 -15.85
N GLY A 137 -1.84 8.27 -17.04
CA GLY A 137 -2.53 9.40 -17.65
C GLY A 137 -3.93 9.02 -18.15
N VAL A 138 -4.73 10.03 -18.50
CA VAL A 138 -6.13 9.86 -18.95
C VAL A 138 -6.27 8.87 -20.11
N ASN A 139 -5.31 8.86 -21.05
CA ASN A 139 -5.33 7.92 -22.18
C ASN A 139 -5.22 6.46 -21.72
N LYS A 140 -4.18 6.13 -20.93
CA LYS A 140 -3.99 4.77 -20.38
C LYS A 140 -5.14 4.34 -19.46
N LEU A 141 -5.70 5.29 -18.70
CA LEU A 141 -6.87 5.03 -17.87
C LEU A 141 -8.10 4.69 -18.73
N SER A 142 -8.30 5.37 -19.85
CA SER A 142 -9.40 5.10 -20.78
C SER A 142 -9.28 3.71 -21.40
N GLU A 143 -8.07 3.36 -21.87
CA GLU A 143 -7.78 2.03 -22.43
C GLU A 143 -8.00 0.90 -21.42
N SER A 144 -7.54 1.07 -20.17
CA SER A 144 -7.62 0.02 -19.15
C SER A 144 -9.00 -0.14 -18.52
N THR A 145 -9.79 0.93 -18.42
CA THR A 145 -11.10 0.91 -17.77
C THR A 145 -12.27 0.79 -18.76
N GLY A 146 -12.04 1.11 -20.03
CA GLY A 146 -13.09 1.26 -21.04
C GLY A 146 -14.03 2.45 -20.79
N LEU A 147 -13.66 3.38 -19.90
CA LEU A 147 -14.37 4.65 -19.72
C LEU A 147 -13.90 5.69 -20.74
N THR A 148 -14.77 6.61 -21.12
CA THR A 148 -14.39 7.71 -22.01
C THR A 148 -13.41 8.66 -21.30
N LYS A 149 -12.59 9.40 -22.08
CA LYS A 149 -11.66 10.38 -21.52
C LYS A 149 -12.38 11.47 -20.72
N ASP A 150 -13.58 11.83 -21.12
CA ASP A 150 -14.38 12.86 -20.44
C ASP A 150 -14.99 12.34 -19.13
N GLU A 151 -15.47 11.10 -19.10
CA GLU A 151 -15.88 10.45 -17.83
C GLU A 151 -14.70 10.39 -16.84
N ILE A 152 -13.49 10.06 -17.31
CA ILE A 152 -12.30 10.02 -16.46
C ILE A 152 -11.95 11.41 -15.93
N ARG A 153 -11.97 12.44 -16.77
CA ARG A 153 -11.71 13.83 -16.35
C ARG A 153 -12.75 14.31 -15.34
N ALA A 154 -14.02 14.01 -15.59
CA ALA A 154 -15.12 14.35 -14.69
C ALA A 154 -14.96 13.66 -13.34
N LEU A 155 -14.62 12.36 -13.33
CA LEU A 155 -14.36 11.62 -12.10
C LEU A 155 -13.20 12.22 -11.29
N ILE A 156 -12.06 12.50 -11.93
CA ILE A 156 -10.90 13.12 -11.26
C ILE A 156 -11.31 14.47 -10.66
N LYS A 157 -12.03 15.30 -11.42
CA LYS A 157 -12.51 16.60 -10.95
C LYS A 157 -13.45 16.46 -9.75
N ASN A 158 -14.38 15.51 -9.81
CA ASN A 158 -15.33 15.26 -8.73
C ASN A 158 -14.62 14.73 -7.47
N GLU A 159 -13.65 13.83 -7.61
CA GLU A 159 -12.80 13.39 -6.49
C GLU A 159 -12.03 14.54 -5.86
N GLU A 160 -11.46 15.45 -6.66
CA GLU A 160 -10.76 16.63 -6.15
C GLU A 160 -11.68 17.60 -5.39
N ILE A 161 -12.95 17.68 -5.78
CA ILE A 161 -13.95 18.49 -5.07
C ILE A 161 -14.31 17.82 -3.73
N VAL A 162 -14.57 16.52 -3.74
CA VAL A 162 -14.98 15.75 -2.56
C VAL A 162 -13.84 15.66 -1.54
N TYR A 163 -12.62 15.41 -1.99
CA TYR A 163 -11.41 15.25 -1.17
C TYR A 163 -10.46 16.44 -1.35
N SER A 164 -10.97 17.65 -1.08
CA SER A 164 -10.26 18.90 -1.34
C SER A 164 -8.88 18.99 -0.67
N LYS A 165 -8.71 18.44 0.54
CA LYS A 165 -7.41 18.48 1.26
C LYS A 165 -6.39 17.51 0.72
N VAL A 166 -6.81 16.46 0.01
CA VAL A 166 -5.88 15.59 -0.73
C VAL A 166 -5.14 16.39 -1.80
N LYS A 167 -5.84 17.30 -2.49
CA LYS A 167 -5.23 18.20 -3.48
C LYS A 167 -4.24 19.17 -2.83
N ASP A 168 -4.60 19.74 -1.69
CA ASP A 168 -3.73 20.65 -0.93
C ASP A 168 -2.47 19.93 -0.45
N PHE A 169 -2.60 18.68 0.01
CA PHE A 169 -1.45 17.83 0.36
C PHE A 169 -0.51 17.62 -0.83
N TYR A 170 -1.02 17.25 -2.01
CA TYR A 170 -0.15 17.07 -3.17
C TYR A 170 0.55 18.37 -3.60
N ARG A 171 -0.14 19.52 -3.50
CA ARG A 171 0.49 20.83 -3.75
C ARG A 171 1.58 21.14 -2.73
N LEU A 172 1.38 20.80 -1.45
CA LEU A 172 2.40 20.95 -0.41
C LEU A 172 3.66 20.13 -0.76
N VAL A 173 3.49 18.86 -1.15
CA VAL A 173 4.61 18.02 -1.57
C VAL A 173 5.30 18.62 -2.80
N GLU A 174 4.54 19.00 -3.83
CA GLU A 174 5.06 19.60 -5.05
C GLU A 174 5.82 20.91 -4.78
N HIS A 175 5.30 21.77 -3.92
CA HIS A 175 5.97 22.99 -3.50
C HIS A 175 7.26 22.68 -2.73
N SER A 176 7.26 21.72 -1.80
CA SER A 176 8.46 21.31 -1.07
C SER A 176 9.55 20.81 -2.02
N VAL A 177 9.17 19.95 -2.98
CA VAL A 177 10.09 19.37 -3.96
C VAL A 177 10.67 20.44 -4.87
N ASN A 178 9.87 21.42 -5.31
CA ASN A 178 10.32 22.49 -6.21
C ASN A 178 11.05 23.64 -5.48
N ALA A 179 10.71 23.94 -4.22
CA ALA A 179 11.30 25.03 -3.45
C ALA A 179 12.74 24.74 -3.02
N TRP A 180 13.13 23.47 -2.97
CA TRP A 180 14.50 23.09 -2.66
C TRP A 180 15.38 23.18 -3.92
N THR A 181 16.04 24.32 -4.12
CA THR A 181 16.84 24.58 -5.33
C THR A 181 18.34 24.79 -5.06
N ALA A 182 18.84 24.55 -3.85
CA ALA A 182 20.24 24.82 -3.52
C ALA A 182 20.83 23.77 -2.58
N GLY A 183 21.59 22.80 -3.13
CA GLY A 183 22.51 22.03 -2.28
C GLY A 183 22.98 20.67 -2.78
N LEU A 184 22.27 20.00 -3.70
CA LEU A 184 22.74 18.73 -4.27
C LEU A 184 22.95 18.91 -5.78
N GLN A 185 24.13 19.43 -6.14
CA GLN A 185 24.69 19.22 -7.47
C GLN A 185 24.96 17.72 -7.60
N ASP A 186 23.99 16.99 -8.13
CA ASP A 186 24.33 15.74 -8.78
C ASP A 186 25.12 16.15 -10.03
N ALA A 187 26.42 15.83 -10.07
CA ALA A 187 27.26 16.13 -11.23
C ALA A 187 26.81 15.37 -12.49
N SER A 188 25.78 14.52 -12.38
CA SER A 188 25.17 13.86 -13.51
C SER A 188 24.45 14.83 -14.44
N ARG A 189 24.71 14.62 -15.74
CA ARG A 189 24.03 15.31 -16.83
C ARG A 189 23.01 14.37 -17.47
N SER A 190 21.94 14.94 -18.01
CA SER A 190 21.05 14.20 -18.90
C SER A 190 21.78 13.76 -20.17
N SER A 191 21.14 12.87 -20.93
CA SER A 191 21.58 12.51 -22.29
C SER A 191 21.86 13.72 -23.17
N SER A 192 21.11 14.81 -22.98
CA SER A 192 21.26 16.05 -23.77
C SER A 192 22.16 17.10 -23.09
N GLY A 193 22.87 16.73 -22.02
CA GLY A 193 23.85 17.59 -21.35
C GLY A 193 23.29 18.55 -20.29
N ASN A 194 21.99 18.48 -19.98
CA ASN A 194 21.33 19.32 -18.97
C ASN A 194 21.70 18.88 -17.54
N TYR A 195 21.88 19.83 -16.61
CA TYR A 195 22.08 19.51 -15.20
C TYR A 195 20.79 18.99 -14.56
N ALA A 196 20.87 17.88 -13.84
CA ALA A 196 19.76 17.34 -13.06
C ALA A 196 19.81 17.83 -11.62
N TYR A 197 18.70 18.38 -11.12
CA TYR A 197 18.57 18.79 -9.72
C TYR A 197 17.82 17.74 -8.90
N LYS A 198 18.01 17.80 -7.57
CA LYS A 198 17.22 17.02 -6.61
C LYS A 198 16.28 17.95 -5.87
N GLY A 199 15.07 17.46 -5.58
CA GLY A 199 14.13 18.07 -4.65
C GLY A 199 13.91 17.16 -3.45
N GLU A 200 13.29 17.67 -2.40
CA GLU A 200 13.02 16.88 -1.20
C GLU A 200 11.63 17.15 -0.59
N PHE A 201 11.11 16.13 0.08
CA PHE A 201 9.94 16.21 0.93
C PHE A 201 10.21 15.47 2.23
N ARG A 202 9.84 16.07 3.37
CA ARG A 202 10.04 15.47 4.69
C ARG A 202 8.69 15.21 5.35
N VAL A 203 8.47 13.98 5.81
CA VAL A 203 7.31 13.64 6.64
C VAL A 203 7.60 13.94 8.11
N LEU A 204 6.55 14.10 8.92
CA LEU A 204 6.65 14.50 10.33
C LEU A 204 7.40 13.49 11.20
N THR A 205 7.50 12.23 10.78
CA THR A 205 8.33 11.22 11.45
C THR A 205 9.84 11.48 11.33
N GLY A 206 10.24 12.40 10.45
CA GLY A 206 11.63 12.77 10.19
C GLY A 206 12.20 12.17 8.90
N THR A 207 11.52 11.18 8.30
CA THR A 207 11.92 10.56 7.03
C THR A 207 11.92 11.57 5.89
N LYS A 208 12.95 11.50 5.04
CA LYS A 208 13.17 12.41 3.93
C LYS A 208 13.15 11.65 2.61
N PHE A 209 12.26 12.06 1.72
CA PHE A 209 12.16 11.56 0.35
C PHE A 209 12.89 12.51 -0.59
N THR A 210 13.75 11.97 -1.43
CA THR A 210 14.48 12.73 -2.45
C THR A 210 13.93 12.41 -3.84
N PHE A 211 13.80 13.44 -4.67
CA PHE A 211 13.26 13.34 -6.02
C PHE A 211 14.34 13.81 -6.99
N GLY A 212 14.71 12.96 -7.94
CA GLY A 212 15.63 13.35 -9.02
C GLY A 212 14.84 13.95 -10.17
N GLN A 213 15.32 15.06 -10.74
CA GLN A 213 14.82 15.51 -12.03
C GLN A 213 15.21 14.53 -13.14
N ILE A 214 14.31 14.36 -14.08
CA ILE A 214 14.56 13.64 -15.32
C ILE A 214 14.38 14.58 -16.51
N GLU A 215 15.00 14.21 -17.62
CA GLU A 215 14.79 14.89 -18.90
C GLU A 215 13.41 14.53 -19.44
N ARG A 216 12.59 15.55 -19.73
CA ARG A 216 11.30 15.36 -20.40
C ARG A 216 11.54 14.96 -21.85
N SER A 217 10.66 14.11 -22.40
CA SER A 217 10.70 13.85 -23.84
C SER A 217 10.41 15.13 -24.63
N ALA A 218 10.96 15.26 -25.83
CA ALA A 218 10.75 16.41 -26.71
C ALA A 218 9.25 16.70 -26.93
N GLU A 219 8.46 15.65 -27.16
CA GLU A 219 7.00 15.75 -27.31
C GLU A 219 6.32 16.29 -26.04
N SER A 220 6.73 15.82 -24.86
CA SER A 220 6.16 16.27 -23.58
C SER A 220 6.54 17.73 -23.29
N LEU A 221 7.78 18.11 -23.59
CA LEU A 221 8.28 19.47 -23.41
C LEU A 221 7.55 20.45 -24.32
N GLN A 222 7.42 20.12 -25.61
CA GLN A 222 6.69 20.95 -26.58
C GLN A 222 5.24 21.19 -26.14
N LYS A 223 4.53 20.12 -25.77
CA LYS A 223 3.14 20.23 -25.27
C LYS A 223 3.02 21.11 -24.05
N LEU A 224 3.97 21.07 -23.13
CA LEU A 224 3.94 21.93 -21.93
C LEU A 224 4.29 23.39 -22.27
N GLN A 225 5.21 23.61 -23.21
CA GLN A 225 5.63 24.94 -23.66
C GLN A 225 4.57 25.69 -24.47
N GLU A 226 3.60 24.98 -25.06
CA GLU A 226 2.39 25.59 -25.63
C GLU A 226 1.56 26.34 -24.58
N PHE A 227 1.56 25.87 -23.32
CA PHE A 227 0.83 26.50 -22.22
C PHE A 227 1.71 27.45 -21.39
N ASP A 228 2.98 27.09 -21.16
CA ASP A 228 3.95 27.91 -20.44
C ASP A 228 5.34 27.81 -21.09
N LYS A 229 5.73 28.89 -21.78
CA LYS A 229 7.01 28.98 -22.50
C LYS A 229 8.24 28.84 -21.60
N ASN A 230 8.10 28.98 -20.28
CA ASN A 230 9.21 28.89 -19.33
C ASN A 230 9.47 27.46 -18.82
N VAL A 231 8.68 26.47 -19.26
CA VAL A 231 8.86 25.08 -18.85
C VAL A 231 10.25 24.60 -19.26
N GLN A 232 11.01 24.14 -18.26
CA GLN A 232 12.37 23.66 -18.43
C GLN A 232 12.41 22.24 -19.02
N PRO A 233 13.51 21.84 -19.69
CA PRO A 233 13.69 20.46 -20.16
C PRO A 233 13.71 19.45 -19.00
N MET A 234 14.27 19.83 -17.86
CA MET A 234 14.40 18.98 -16.67
C MET A 234 13.22 19.18 -15.71
N GLY A 235 12.71 18.09 -15.15
CA GLY A 235 11.58 18.14 -14.24
C GLY A 235 11.39 16.91 -13.36
N PHE A 236 10.63 17.07 -12.30
CA PHE A 236 10.26 15.98 -11.41
C PHE A 236 9.11 15.16 -11.98
N LEU A 237 9.17 13.85 -11.75
CA LEU A 237 8.08 12.95 -12.08
C LEU A 237 6.91 13.16 -11.11
N GLN A 238 5.79 13.64 -11.65
CA GLN A 238 4.54 13.82 -10.89
C GLN A 238 4.05 12.52 -10.23
N THR A 239 4.35 11.38 -10.84
CA THR A 239 4.05 10.05 -10.29
C THR A 239 4.84 9.77 -9.01
N GLN A 240 6.12 10.15 -8.96
CA GLN A 240 6.94 10.03 -7.76
C GLN A 240 6.45 10.98 -6.66
N ILE A 241 6.18 12.25 -7.00
CA ILE A 241 5.67 13.26 -6.06
C ILE A 241 4.42 12.75 -5.35
N LYS A 242 3.49 12.11 -6.07
CA LYS A 242 2.28 11.56 -5.48
C LYS A 242 2.53 10.28 -4.67
N ASN A 243 3.42 9.41 -5.13
CA ASN A 243 3.56 8.06 -4.58
C ASN A 243 4.54 7.96 -3.42
N TYR A 244 5.71 8.60 -3.51
CA TYR A 244 6.79 8.40 -2.53
C TYR A 244 6.37 8.74 -1.10
N PRO A 245 5.68 9.88 -0.83
CA PRO A 245 5.23 10.17 0.53
C PRO A 245 4.27 9.12 1.09
N ILE A 246 3.34 8.63 0.26
CA ILE A 246 2.31 7.66 0.65
C ILE A 246 2.95 6.29 0.88
N GLN A 247 3.70 5.79 -0.10
CA GLN A 247 4.36 4.49 -0.03
C GLN A 247 5.42 4.45 1.07
N GLY A 248 6.15 5.55 1.20
CA GLY A 248 7.14 5.77 2.25
C GLY A 248 6.54 5.74 3.63
N PHE A 249 5.50 6.53 3.87
CA PHE A 249 4.88 6.52 5.19
C PHE A 249 4.19 5.18 5.50
N ALA A 250 3.61 4.51 4.50
CA ALA A 250 3.11 3.15 4.64
C ALA A 250 4.22 2.15 5.02
N GLY A 251 5.38 2.22 4.35
CA GLY A 251 6.54 1.40 4.68
C GLY A 251 7.06 1.64 6.11
N GLU A 252 7.08 2.89 6.55
CA GLU A 252 7.44 3.26 7.93
C GLU A 252 6.49 2.66 8.96
N ILE A 253 5.18 2.73 8.70
CA ILE A 253 4.16 2.09 9.55
C ILE A 253 4.44 0.60 9.66
N VAL A 254 4.58 -0.10 8.53
CA VAL A 254 4.84 -1.55 8.53
C VAL A 254 6.11 -1.87 9.33
N GLN A 255 7.22 -1.16 9.11
CA GLN A 255 8.47 -1.42 9.84
C GLN A 255 8.35 -1.19 11.34
N VAL A 256 7.71 -0.08 11.76
CA VAL A 256 7.51 0.22 13.19
C VAL A 256 6.65 -0.86 13.84
N MET A 257 5.57 -1.26 13.18
CA MET A 257 4.64 -2.24 13.72
C MET A 257 5.22 -3.65 13.72
N LEU A 258 6.00 -4.03 12.70
CA LEU A 258 6.79 -5.26 12.71
C LEU A 258 7.80 -5.30 13.86
N GLY A 259 8.47 -4.18 14.15
CA GLY A 259 9.36 -4.09 15.30
C GLY A 259 8.64 -4.30 16.63
N ARG A 260 7.38 -3.83 16.76
CA ARG A 260 6.56 -4.10 17.96
C ARG A 260 6.14 -5.57 18.01
N LEU A 261 5.73 -6.12 16.87
CA LEU A 261 5.31 -7.52 16.78
C LEU A 261 6.46 -8.48 17.10
N TRP A 262 7.66 -8.20 16.59
CA TRP A 262 8.87 -8.97 16.89
C TRP A 262 9.17 -8.98 18.40
N ARG A 263 9.11 -7.81 19.06
CA ARG A 263 9.30 -7.73 20.53
C ARG A 263 8.24 -8.55 21.28
N HIS A 264 6.98 -8.46 20.88
CA HIS A 264 5.90 -9.27 21.46
C HIS A 264 6.16 -10.77 21.32
N PHE A 265 6.62 -11.23 20.15
CA PHE A 265 6.97 -12.64 19.95
C PHE A 265 8.16 -13.07 20.82
N VAL A 266 9.20 -12.24 20.92
CA VAL A 266 10.36 -12.52 21.79
C VAL A 266 9.95 -12.59 23.26
N GLU A 267 9.16 -11.63 23.75
CA GLU A 267 8.66 -11.59 25.13
C GLU A 267 7.81 -12.81 25.49
N ASN A 268 7.01 -13.29 24.53
CA ASN A 268 6.19 -14.50 24.68
C ASN A 268 6.94 -15.80 24.34
N GLN A 269 8.27 -15.74 24.16
CA GLN A 269 9.11 -16.89 23.79
C GLN A 269 8.55 -17.67 22.58
N ASN A 270 8.09 -16.95 21.55
CA ASN A 270 7.44 -17.53 20.38
C ASN A 270 6.27 -18.45 20.74
N TYR A 271 5.49 -18.08 21.77
CA TYR A 271 4.38 -18.87 22.32
C TYR A 271 4.84 -20.27 22.75
N GLY A 272 5.98 -20.34 23.46
CA GLY A 272 6.64 -21.60 23.81
C GLY A 272 7.18 -22.37 22.59
N GLY A 273 7.64 -21.64 21.57
CA GLY A 273 8.09 -22.20 20.29
C GLY A 273 6.97 -22.69 19.36
N LYS A 274 5.70 -22.39 19.67
CA LYS A 274 4.53 -22.82 18.89
C LYS A 274 4.12 -21.84 17.79
N ALA A 275 4.68 -20.63 17.75
CA ALA A 275 4.39 -19.66 16.70
C ALA A 275 5.62 -18.79 16.39
N VAL A 276 5.91 -18.60 15.10
CA VAL A 276 7.10 -17.90 14.62
C VAL A 276 6.72 -16.88 13.55
N LEU A 277 7.21 -15.65 13.68
CA LEU A 277 7.15 -14.66 12.59
C LEU A 277 8.05 -15.12 11.45
N THR A 278 7.48 -15.35 10.26
CA THR A 278 8.21 -15.98 9.16
C THR A 278 8.54 -15.04 8.00
N ASN A 279 7.65 -14.12 7.67
CA ASN A 279 7.81 -13.27 6.49
C ASN A 279 6.95 -12.01 6.59
N THR A 280 7.28 -11.02 5.78
CA THR A 280 6.46 -9.84 5.52
C THR A 280 6.50 -9.50 4.04
N VAL A 281 5.32 -9.32 3.45
CA VAL A 281 5.16 -9.01 2.03
C VAL A 281 4.38 -7.72 1.92
N HIS A 282 5.08 -6.63 1.60
CA HIS A 282 4.52 -5.28 1.53
C HIS A 282 3.86 -4.86 2.85
N ASP A 283 2.54 -4.85 2.92
CA ASP A 283 1.68 -4.48 4.04
C ASP A 283 1.18 -5.68 4.85
N CYS A 284 1.59 -6.88 4.47
CA CYS A 284 1.16 -8.13 5.06
C CYS A 284 2.26 -8.78 5.91
N VAL A 285 1.85 -9.43 7.01
CA VAL A 285 2.69 -10.22 7.91
C VAL A 285 2.27 -11.68 7.87
N TRP A 286 3.26 -12.57 7.79
CA TRP A 286 3.09 -14.01 7.82
C TRP A 286 3.66 -14.61 9.11
N ILE A 287 2.90 -15.51 9.70
CA ILE A 287 3.25 -16.26 10.90
C ILE A 287 3.00 -17.74 10.62
N ASP A 288 3.92 -18.58 11.06
CA ASP A 288 3.78 -20.04 11.07
C ASP A 288 3.51 -20.48 12.51
N CYS A 289 2.38 -21.15 12.76
CA CYS A 289 1.96 -21.47 14.12
C CYS A 289 1.19 -22.78 14.23
N ARG A 290 1.19 -23.38 15.42
CA ARG A 290 0.35 -24.54 15.72
C ARG A 290 -1.12 -24.13 15.88
N LYS A 291 -2.02 -25.04 15.51
CA LYS A 291 -3.47 -24.86 15.60
C LYS A 291 -3.99 -24.57 17.01
N ASP A 292 -3.32 -25.07 18.05
CA ASP A 292 -3.72 -24.87 19.45
C ASP A 292 -3.47 -23.44 19.96
N VAL A 293 -2.60 -22.66 19.30
CA VAL A 293 -2.30 -21.26 19.68
C VAL A 293 -2.76 -20.22 18.65
N VAL A 294 -3.23 -20.64 17.48
CA VAL A 294 -3.50 -19.75 16.34
C VAL A 294 -4.46 -18.61 16.65
N HIS A 295 -5.52 -18.84 17.44
CA HIS A 295 -6.49 -17.81 17.79
C HIS A 295 -5.87 -16.75 18.71
N GLN A 296 -5.11 -17.17 19.72
CA GLN A 296 -4.38 -16.25 20.62
C GLN A 296 -3.37 -15.41 19.83
N VAL A 297 -2.59 -16.07 18.95
CA VAL A 297 -1.61 -15.39 18.09
C VAL A 297 -2.31 -14.37 17.19
N ALA A 298 -3.43 -14.73 16.57
CA ALA A 298 -4.17 -13.83 15.70
C ALA A 298 -4.77 -12.63 16.44
N GLU A 299 -5.31 -12.82 17.65
CA GLU A 299 -5.80 -11.73 18.48
C GLU A 299 -4.69 -10.75 18.85
N ASP A 300 -3.53 -11.25 19.25
CA ASP A 300 -2.36 -10.43 19.56
C ASP A 300 -1.83 -9.67 18.35
N VAL A 301 -1.70 -10.35 17.21
CA VAL A 301 -1.25 -9.74 15.94
C VAL A 301 -2.23 -8.63 15.53
N LYS A 302 -3.54 -8.90 15.51
CA LYS A 302 -4.57 -7.90 15.20
C LYS A 302 -4.51 -6.71 16.16
N ARG A 303 -4.43 -6.96 17.47
CA ARG A 303 -4.33 -5.91 18.50
C ARG A 303 -3.12 -5.01 18.26
N ILE A 304 -1.96 -5.61 18.00
CA ILE A 304 -0.73 -4.86 17.75
C ILE A 304 -0.87 -4.08 16.45
N LEU A 305 -1.17 -4.74 15.33
CA LEU A 305 -1.20 -4.08 14.03
C LEU A 305 -2.28 -3.01 13.92
N ASN A 306 -3.44 -3.15 14.58
CA ASN A 306 -4.49 -2.13 14.60
C ASN A 306 -4.14 -0.90 15.47
N SER A 307 -3.12 -0.99 16.34
CA SER A 307 -2.72 0.11 17.25
C SER A 307 -1.88 1.21 16.59
N VAL A 308 -1.77 1.25 15.24
CA VAL A 308 -0.98 2.27 14.51
C VAL A 308 -1.30 3.68 15.00
N GLN A 309 -2.59 4.00 15.12
CA GLN A 309 -3.03 5.33 15.50
C GLN A 309 -2.47 5.74 16.86
N GLU A 310 -2.57 4.87 17.86
CA GLU A 310 -2.09 5.10 19.22
C GLU A 310 -0.57 5.26 19.23
N VAL A 311 0.14 4.30 18.64
CA VAL A 311 1.61 4.26 18.59
C VAL A 311 2.19 5.50 17.90
N PHE A 312 1.66 5.86 16.74
CA PHE A 312 2.19 6.97 15.96
C PHE A 312 1.83 8.32 16.58
N ASN A 313 0.64 8.48 17.16
CA ASN A 313 0.29 9.72 17.84
C ASN A 313 1.01 9.90 19.18
N GLU A 314 1.32 8.82 19.89
CA GLU A 314 2.14 8.88 21.10
C GLU A 314 3.57 9.34 20.77
N LYS A 315 4.16 8.77 19.72
CA LYS A 315 5.55 9.06 19.34
C LYS A 315 5.71 10.36 18.53
N TRP A 316 4.71 10.72 17.74
CA TRP A 316 4.67 11.92 16.92
C TRP A 316 3.28 12.59 17.01
N PRO A 317 2.99 13.31 18.12
CA PRO A 317 1.68 13.93 18.38
C PRO A 317 1.21 14.88 17.28
N GLU A 318 2.12 15.44 16.50
CA GLU A 318 1.88 16.35 15.40
C GLU A 318 1.20 15.67 14.21
N LEU A 319 1.35 14.35 14.04
CA LEU A 319 0.69 13.60 12.98
C LEU A 319 -0.83 13.64 13.11
N LYS A 320 -1.36 13.66 14.34
CA LYS A 320 -2.80 13.69 14.64
C LYS A 320 -3.57 12.71 13.78
N ILE A 321 -3.13 11.45 13.74
CA ILE A 321 -3.83 10.39 13.01
C ILE A 321 -5.20 10.21 13.64
N GLN A 322 -6.25 10.34 12.83
CA GLN A 322 -7.65 10.26 13.28
C GLN A 322 -8.39 9.03 12.74
N VAL A 323 -7.73 8.20 11.94
CA VAL A 323 -8.34 7.07 11.24
C VAL A 323 -7.81 5.74 11.77
N PRO A 324 -8.67 4.69 11.81
CA PRO A 324 -8.24 3.36 12.18
C PRO A 324 -7.43 2.70 11.06
N PHE A 325 -6.41 1.94 11.43
CA PHE A 325 -5.63 1.08 10.53
C PHE A 325 -6.09 -0.36 10.72
N SER A 326 -7.23 -0.71 10.11
CA SER A 326 -7.81 -2.05 10.26
C SER A 326 -6.99 -3.09 9.51
N THR A 327 -6.89 -4.29 10.08
CA THR A 327 -6.31 -5.47 9.43
C THR A 327 -7.33 -6.57 9.18
N GLU A 328 -7.11 -7.34 8.12
CA GLU A 328 -7.79 -8.61 7.84
C GLU A 328 -6.83 -9.76 8.12
N THR A 329 -7.32 -10.80 8.80
CA THR A 329 -6.51 -11.97 9.15
C THR A 329 -7.10 -13.22 8.54
N THR A 330 -6.27 -13.99 7.85
CA THR A 330 -6.66 -15.26 7.24
C THR A 330 -5.70 -16.36 7.67
N VAL A 331 -6.17 -17.61 7.63
CA VAL A 331 -5.45 -18.81 8.03
C VAL A 331 -5.55 -19.88 6.96
N GLY A 332 -4.49 -20.64 6.74
CA GLY A 332 -4.44 -21.72 5.76
C GLY A 332 -3.36 -22.76 6.09
N THR A 333 -3.47 -23.95 5.51
CA THR A 333 -2.44 -24.99 5.64
C THR A 333 -1.25 -24.76 4.70
N THR A 334 -1.43 -23.91 3.69
CA THR A 334 -0.41 -23.47 2.75
C THR A 334 -0.54 -21.96 2.53
N MET A 335 0.43 -21.30 1.88
CA MET A 335 0.27 -19.87 1.50
C MET A 335 -0.82 -19.64 0.43
N ALA A 336 -1.39 -20.71 -0.12
CA ALA A 336 -2.56 -20.68 -0.98
C ALA A 336 -3.83 -21.13 -0.23
N GLY A 337 -4.99 -20.66 -0.70
CA GLY A 337 -6.29 -21.12 -0.17
C GLY A 337 -6.60 -20.64 1.25
N MET A 338 -6.05 -19.48 1.63
CA MET A 338 -6.29 -18.85 2.93
C MET A 338 -7.79 -18.56 3.14
N LYS A 339 -8.26 -18.76 4.37
CA LYS A 339 -9.65 -18.53 4.79
C LYS A 339 -9.68 -17.56 5.94
N ASP A 340 -10.75 -16.78 6.03
CA ASP A 340 -10.99 -15.91 7.18
C ASP A 340 -10.95 -16.71 8.50
N ILE A 341 -10.11 -16.28 9.43
CA ILE A 341 -9.88 -17.01 10.69
C ILE A 341 -11.16 -17.14 11.51
N GLU A 342 -12.09 -16.18 11.41
CA GLU A 342 -13.36 -16.20 12.14
C GLU A 342 -14.30 -17.31 11.64
N LYS A 343 -13.98 -17.92 10.49
CA LYS A 343 -14.78 -19.00 9.87
C LYS A 343 -14.14 -20.37 10.04
N VAL A 344 -13.07 -20.48 10.83
CA VAL A 344 -12.31 -21.73 10.99
C VAL A 344 -12.32 -22.14 12.46
N GLU A 345 -12.93 -23.29 12.76
CA GLU A 345 -12.80 -23.95 14.04
C GLU A 345 -11.72 -25.02 13.96
N PHE A 346 -10.65 -24.87 14.73
CA PHE A 346 -9.68 -25.93 14.95
C PHE A 346 -10.14 -26.77 16.14
N LYS A 347 -10.47 -28.04 15.90
CA LYS A 347 -10.73 -28.97 17.01
C LYS A 347 -9.45 -29.10 17.82
N SER A 348 -9.51 -28.78 19.12
CA SER A 348 -8.39 -29.02 20.03
C SER A 348 -8.13 -30.53 20.07
N SER A 349 -6.95 -30.94 19.63
CA SER A 349 -6.48 -32.33 19.78
C SER A 349 -6.36 -32.60 21.28
N LYS A 350 -7.21 -33.50 21.79
CA LYS A 350 -7.27 -33.91 23.20
C LYS A 350 -5.95 -34.47 23.71
#